data_AF-A0A967LWW8-F1
#
_entry.id   AF-A0A967LWW8-F1
#
_cell.length_a   1.000
_cell.length_b   1.000
_cell.length_c   1.000
_cell.angle_alpha   90.00
_cell.angle_beta   90.00
_cell.angle_gamma   90.00
#
_symmetry.space_group_name_H-M   'P 1'
#
loop_
_entity.id
_entity.type
_entity.pdbx_description
1 polymer ?
#
loop_
_entity_poly.entity_id
_entity_poly.type
_entity_poly.pdbx_seq_one_letter_code
_entity_poly.pdbx_strand_id
1 'polypeptide(L)'
;MKESNATILFADLMNSTELAKNLTLQEYDDMLGNFQDTMFEVVSHHLDYFGYQGSGIDSEWTISGDELRVFLYSENIDFDIRNALLIAAKIKLAWLSSDFNQKVLSEQRLVSRIGVGINCGKVIKDVRPWRVKIGKAEPNIEGYAINLTKRIESASREGNVYQIMVGASLYKRCQQNSQLNVAFSNPKSLVFKGLGQKIPVYEVTSFVNFEIISSMPVSFQEGLVEKMESTVRDAMPEPWVFIVLLRSYISMLNSNNQEEVDLKALEIGQQALEVVEYKPVIYNILGWLHTHGKNVRNLEMAFHYFDQSLGLQPKNEAALLNRARILEEMGQSDLARHAYQEILFQNRQHPVARRKIAEFQSAQ
;
A
#
# COMPACT_ATOMS: atom_id res chain seq x y z
N MET A 1 28.91 0.96 -17.89
CA MET A 1 28.61 0.84 -16.45
C MET A 1 28.02 2.14 -15.92
N LYS A 2 26.70 2.21 -15.73
CA LYS A 2 26.01 3.34 -15.07
C LYS A 2 25.56 2.87 -13.69
N GLU A 3 25.98 3.57 -12.63
CA GLU A 3 25.45 3.35 -11.28
C GLU A 3 24.13 4.10 -11.15
N SER A 4 23.12 3.43 -10.59
CA SER A 4 21.81 4.01 -10.31
C SER A 4 21.34 3.63 -8.91
N ASN A 5 20.57 4.50 -8.26
CA ASN A 5 19.79 4.12 -7.09
C ASN A 5 18.46 3.54 -7.58
N ALA A 6 18.12 2.33 -7.15
CA ALA A 6 16.90 1.66 -7.54
C ALA A 6 16.02 1.33 -6.33
N THR A 7 14.72 1.43 -6.51
CA THR A 7 13.72 0.75 -5.68
C THR A 7 13.40 -0.58 -6.36
N ILE A 8 13.57 -1.66 -5.61
CA ILE A 8 13.50 -3.03 -6.12
C ILE A 8 12.35 -3.72 -5.42
N LEU A 9 11.48 -4.36 -6.19
CA LEU A 9 10.36 -5.16 -5.71
C LEU A 9 10.50 -6.59 -6.24
N PHE A 10 10.36 -7.55 -5.33
CA PHE A 10 10.15 -8.95 -5.65
C PHE A 10 8.78 -9.35 -5.12
N ALA A 11 8.04 -10.12 -5.90
CA ALA A 11 6.79 -10.74 -5.48
C ALA A 11 6.79 -12.22 -5.86
N ASP A 12 6.32 -13.07 -4.96
CA ASP A 12 6.32 -14.53 -5.09
C ASP A 12 4.94 -15.07 -4.70
N LEU A 13 4.46 -16.07 -5.43
CA LEU A 13 3.23 -16.78 -5.06
C LEU A 13 3.48 -17.65 -3.82
N MET A 14 2.82 -17.31 -2.71
CA MET A 14 3.01 -18.00 -1.45
C MET A 14 2.53 -19.44 -1.56
N ASN A 15 3.33 -20.37 -1.00
CA ASN A 15 3.05 -21.79 -0.97
C ASN A 15 2.84 -22.45 -2.36
N SER A 16 3.28 -21.79 -3.44
CA SER A 16 3.25 -22.33 -4.81
C SER A 16 3.80 -23.75 -4.92
N THR A 17 4.94 -24.04 -4.28
CA THR A 17 5.54 -25.39 -4.25
C THR A 17 4.65 -26.43 -3.55
N GLU A 18 3.86 -26.03 -2.56
CA GLU A 18 2.93 -26.92 -1.88
C GLU A 18 1.69 -27.16 -2.74
N LEU A 19 1.19 -26.11 -3.41
CA LEU A 19 0.10 -26.23 -4.37
C LEU A 19 0.48 -27.14 -5.54
N ALA A 20 1.70 -27.02 -6.08
CA ALA A 20 2.23 -27.86 -7.15
C ALA A 20 2.25 -29.37 -6.81
N LYS A 21 2.29 -29.73 -5.52
CA LYS A 21 2.23 -31.13 -5.08
C LYS A 21 0.81 -31.68 -5.02
N ASN A 22 -0.17 -30.80 -4.79
CA ASN A 22 -1.55 -31.18 -4.52
C ASN A 22 -2.46 -31.00 -5.74
N LEU A 23 -2.04 -30.19 -6.71
CA LEU A 23 -2.75 -29.96 -7.96
C LEU A 23 -2.25 -30.88 -9.07
N THR A 24 -3.11 -31.14 -10.05
CA THR A 24 -2.66 -31.73 -11.30
C THR A 24 -1.73 -30.77 -12.04
N LEU A 25 -0.94 -31.31 -12.97
CA LEU A 25 -0.04 -30.48 -13.78
C LEU A 25 -0.79 -29.38 -14.55
N GLN A 26 -1.99 -29.69 -15.05
CA GLN A 26 -2.82 -28.72 -15.76
C GLN A 26 -3.35 -27.63 -14.83
N GLU A 27 -3.88 -27.99 -13.65
CA GLU A 27 -4.39 -27.00 -12.69
C GLU A 27 -3.29 -26.07 -12.17
N TYR A 28 -2.07 -26.59 -12.02
CA TYR A 28 -0.91 -25.78 -11.65
C TYR A 28 -0.48 -24.85 -12.78
N ASP A 29 -0.46 -25.33 -14.04
CA ASP A 29 -0.17 -24.52 -15.22
C ASP A 29 -1.21 -23.40 -15.40
N ASP A 30 -2.50 -23.72 -15.26
CA ASP A 30 -3.60 -22.76 -15.34
C ASP A 30 -3.47 -21.68 -14.25
N MET A 31 -3.10 -22.07 -13.02
CA MET A 31 -2.85 -21.11 -11.93
C MET A 31 -1.67 -20.19 -12.26
N LEU A 32 -0.55 -20.75 -12.73
CA LEU A 32 0.62 -19.96 -13.09
C LEU A 32 0.32 -19.02 -14.25
N GLY A 33 -0.39 -19.47 -15.29
CA GLY A 33 -0.84 -18.62 -16.39
C GLY A 33 -1.66 -17.44 -15.89
N ASN A 34 -2.67 -17.71 -15.05
CA ASN A 34 -3.51 -16.64 -14.48
C ASN A 34 -2.72 -15.65 -13.61
N PHE A 35 -1.77 -16.16 -12.80
CA PHE A 35 -0.87 -15.31 -12.02
C PHE A 35 -0.01 -14.42 -12.92
N GLN A 36 0.62 -15.00 -13.94
CA GLN A 36 1.50 -14.28 -14.86
C GLN A 36 0.75 -13.23 -15.66
N ASP A 37 -0.44 -13.55 -16.18
CA ASP A 37 -1.30 -12.61 -16.90
C ASP A 37 -1.72 -11.45 -15.99
N THR A 38 -2.12 -11.75 -14.74
CA THR A 38 -2.46 -10.73 -13.74
C THR A 38 -1.28 -9.80 -13.45
N MET A 39 -0.09 -10.36 -13.23
CA MET A 39 1.12 -9.55 -12.99
C MET A 39 1.47 -8.70 -14.21
N PHE A 40 1.39 -9.28 -15.41
CA PHE A 40 1.70 -8.61 -16.67
C PHE A 40 0.80 -7.39 -16.86
N GLU A 41 -0.51 -7.58 -16.75
CA GLU A 41 -1.49 -6.53 -17.02
C GLU A 41 -1.37 -5.39 -16.00
N VAL A 42 -1.27 -5.72 -14.71
CA VAL A 42 -1.15 -4.70 -13.65
C VAL A 42 0.15 -3.91 -13.78
N VAL A 43 1.30 -4.58 -13.97
CA VAL A 43 2.61 -3.91 -14.00
C VAL A 43 2.79 -3.11 -15.29
N SER A 44 2.46 -3.69 -16.45
CA SER A 44 2.58 -2.98 -17.73
C SER A 44 1.71 -1.72 -17.76
N HIS A 45 0.45 -1.82 -17.35
CA HIS A 45 -0.45 -0.67 -17.25
C HIS A 45 0.05 0.35 -16.23
N HIS A 46 0.52 -0.09 -15.06
CA HIS A 46 1.02 0.82 -14.03
C HIS A 46 2.20 1.65 -14.53
N LEU A 47 3.18 1.02 -15.16
CA LEU A 47 4.37 1.71 -15.63
C LEU A 47 4.02 2.75 -16.71
N ASP A 48 3.14 2.41 -17.65
CA ASP A 48 2.64 3.34 -18.66
C ASP A 48 1.84 4.50 -18.04
N TYR A 49 0.89 4.20 -17.16
CA TYR A 49 0.03 5.19 -16.50
C TYR A 49 0.83 6.23 -15.70
N PHE A 50 1.92 5.80 -15.03
CA PHE A 50 2.78 6.70 -14.25
C PHE A 50 3.96 7.26 -15.06
N GLY A 51 4.01 7.02 -16.37
CA GLY A 51 4.97 7.66 -17.28
C GLY A 51 6.39 7.11 -17.23
N TYR A 52 6.57 5.86 -16.77
CA TYR A 52 7.85 5.18 -16.93
C TYR A 52 8.07 4.81 -18.40
N GLN A 53 9.25 5.09 -18.93
CA GLN A 53 9.64 4.74 -20.30
C GLN A 53 9.86 3.24 -20.47
N GLY A 54 10.28 2.55 -19.40
CA GLY A 54 10.55 1.12 -19.45
C GLY A 54 11.76 0.77 -20.31
N SER A 55 11.81 -0.47 -20.79
CA SER A 55 12.91 -1.00 -21.63
C SER A 55 14.31 -0.78 -21.05
N GLY A 56 14.39 -0.83 -19.72
CA GLY A 56 15.61 -0.62 -18.99
C GLY A 56 16.00 0.85 -18.82
N ILE A 57 15.28 1.84 -19.37
CA ILE A 57 15.66 3.26 -19.31
C ILE A 57 15.56 3.83 -17.90
N ASP A 58 14.36 3.80 -17.32
CA ASP A 58 14.02 4.22 -15.95
C ASP A 58 13.38 3.09 -15.12
N SER A 59 13.05 1.98 -15.77
CA SER A 59 12.47 0.80 -15.15
C SER A 59 12.71 -0.46 -15.97
N GLU A 60 12.69 -1.60 -15.29
CA GLU A 60 12.77 -2.94 -15.88
C GLU A 60 11.94 -3.89 -15.02
N TRP A 61 11.29 -4.87 -15.64
CA TRP A 61 10.55 -5.88 -14.91
C TRP A 61 10.50 -7.20 -15.68
N THR A 62 10.33 -8.30 -14.95
CA THR A 62 10.26 -9.65 -15.52
C THR A 62 9.32 -10.52 -14.70
N ILE A 63 8.63 -11.44 -15.35
CA ILE A 63 7.89 -12.52 -14.70
C ILE A 63 8.53 -13.85 -15.09
N SER A 64 8.73 -14.75 -14.13
CA SER A 64 9.24 -16.09 -14.38
C SER A 64 8.71 -17.07 -13.34
N GLY A 65 7.96 -18.07 -13.80
CA GLY A 65 7.29 -19.01 -12.90
C GLY A 65 6.27 -18.28 -12.03
N ASP A 66 6.46 -18.39 -10.72
CA ASP A 66 5.67 -17.77 -9.65
C ASP A 66 6.28 -16.45 -9.14
N GLU A 67 7.33 -15.93 -9.77
CA GLU A 67 8.05 -14.73 -9.33
C GLU A 67 7.87 -13.56 -10.30
N LEU A 68 7.53 -12.39 -9.75
CA LEU A 68 7.58 -11.08 -10.41
C LEU A 68 8.75 -10.27 -9.84
N ARG A 69 9.51 -9.61 -10.72
CA ARG A 69 10.58 -8.68 -10.35
C ARG A 69 10.32 -7.34 -11.00
N VAL A 70 10.43 -6.26 -10.24
CA VAL A 70 10.32 -4.88 -10.74
C VAL A 70 11.47 -4.05 -10.19
N PHE A 71 12.12 -3.29 -11.07
CA PHE A 71 13.20 -2.38 -10.77
C PHE A 71 12.77 -0.99 -11.25
N LEU A 72 12.72 -0.02 -10.34
CA LEU A 72 12.40 1.38 -10.63
C LEU A 72 13.61 2.25 -10.26
N TYR A 73 14.03 3.10 -11.18
CA TYR A 73 15.21 3.96 -11.02
C TYR A 73 15.05 5.24 -11.86
N SER A 74 13.94 5.96 -11.66
CA SER A 74 13.57 7.19 -12.38
C SER A 74 14.42 8.41 -12.00
N GLU A 75 15.47 8.22 -11.21
CA GLU A 75 16.26 9.27 -10.54
C GLU A 75 15.48 10.02 -9.44
N ASN A 76 14.18 9.76 -9.27
CA ASN A 76 13.36 10.22 -8.15
C ASN A 76 12.96 9.06 -7.22
N ILE A 77 13.74 8.86 -6.16
CA ILE A 77 13.57 7.69 -5.28
C ILE A 77 12.23 7.68 -4.53
N ASP A 78 11.68 8.84 -4.16
CA ASP A 78 10.41 8.91 -3.43
C ASP A 78 9.24 8.57 -4.34
N PHE A 79 9.32 8.99 -5.61
CA PHE A 79 8.40 8.56 -6.66
C PHE A 79 8.48 7.05 -6.89
N ASP A 80 9.69 6.50 -7.00
CA ASP A 80 9.90 5.05 -7.17
C ASP A 80 9.37 4.24 -5.98
N ILE A 81 9.58 4.71 -4.74
CA ILE A 81 9.06 4.06 -3.52
C ILE A 81 7.53 4.04 -3.53
N ARG A 82 6.89 5.18 -3.82
CA ARG A 82 5.43 5.27 -3.91
C ARG A 82 4.88 4.28 -4.94
N ASN A 83 5.47 4.24 -6.12
CA ASN A 83 5.01 3.37 -7.20
C ASN A 83 5.27 1.89 -6.89
N ALA A 84 6.38 1.53 -6.24
CA ALA A 84 6.60 0.17 -5.78
C ALA A 84 5.53 -0.29 -4.76
N LEU A 85 5.16 0.57 -3.81
CA LEU A 85 4.07 0.28 -2.85
C LEU A 85 2.71 0.16 -3.54
N LEU A 86 2.43 1.03 -4.53
CA LEU A 86 1.23 0.95 -5.35
C LEU A 86 1.18 -0.35 -6.16
N ILE A 87 2.26 -0.73 -6.84
CA ILE A 87 2.36 -2.00 -7.57
C ILE A 87 2.10 -3.16 -6.60
N ALA A 88 2.76 -3.18 -5.44
CA ALA A 88 2.59 -4.24 -4.44
C ALA A 88 1.13 -4.39 -3.98
N ALA A 89 0.44 -3.28 -3.70
CA ALA A 89 -0.97 -3.31 -3.32
C ALA A 89 -1.86 -3.78 -4.48
N LYS A 90 -1.63 -3.27 -5.70
CA LYS A 90 -2.41 -3.59 -6.89
C LYS A 90 -2.28 -5.06 -7.29
N ILE A 91 -1.08 -5.63 -7.32
CA ILE A 91 -0.89 -7.04 -7.70
C ILE A 91 -1.56 -7.98 -6.70
N LYS A 92 -1.47 -7.67 -5.41
CA LYS A 92 -2.15 -8.44 -4.35
C LYS A 92 -3.67 -8.37 -4.53
N LEU A 93 -4.21 -7.18 -4.78
CA LEU A 93 -5.64 -6.97 -4.97
C LEU A 93 -6.18 -7.64 -6.24
N ALA A 94 -5.46 -7.47 -7.36
CA ALA A 94 -5.78 -8.08 -8.64
C ALA A 94 -5.77 -9.61 -8.53
N TRP A 95 -4.75 -10.18 -7.89
CA TRP A 95 -4.66 -11.63 -7.68
C TRP A 95 -5.77 -12.16 -6.77
N LEU A 96 -6.10 -11.46 -5.69
CA LEU A 96 -7.21 -11.83 -4.81
C LEU A 96 -8.56 -11.82 -5.54
N SER A 97 -8.70 -10.90 -6.50
CA SER A 97 -9.89 -10.72 -7.34
C SER A 97 -9.88 -11.50 -8.65
N SER A 98 -8.82 -12.30 -8.89
CA SER A 98 -8.65 -13.10 -10.10
C SER A 98 -9.62 -14.28 -10.16
N ASP A 99 -9.91 -14.76 -11.35
CA ASP A 99 -10.83 -15.90 -11.54
C ASP A 99 -10.38 -17.15 -10.78
N PHE A 100 -9.07 -17.38 -10.68
CA PHE A 100 -8.51 -18.47 -9.90
C PHE A 100 -8.90 -18.36 -8.42
N ASN A 101 -8.59 -17.23 -7.78
CA ASN A 101 -8.88 -17.05 -6.35
C ASN A 101 -10.38 -16.92 -6.07
N GLN A 102 -11.16 -16.33 -6.98
CA GLN A 102 -12.62 -16.29 -6.84
C GLN A 102 -13.23 -17.70 -6.88
N LYS A 103 -12.71 -18.58 -7.75
CA LYS A 103 -13.09 -20.01 -7.74
C LYS A 103 -12.70 -20.67 -6.41
N VAL A 104 -11.47 -20.49 -5.94
CA VAL A 104 -10.98 -21.03 -4.65
C VAL A 104 -11.85 -20.55 -3.47
N LEU A 105 -12.24 -19.28 -3.45
CA LEU A 105 -13.14 -18.70 -2.44
C LEU A 105 -14.53 -19.33 -2.49
N SER A 106 -15.11 -19.50 -3.68
CA SER A 106 -16.43 -20.14 -3.84
C SER A 106 -16.46 -21.59 -3.35
N GLU A 107 -15.29 -22.25 -3.33
CA GLU A 107 -15.10 -23.61 -2.81
C GLU A 107 -14.75 -23.62 -1.31
N GLN A 108 -14.79 -22.46 -0.64
CA GLN A 108 -14.45 -22.27 0.77
C GLN A 108 -13.02 -22.74 1.13
N ARG A 109 -12.09 -22.64 0.18
CA ARG A 109 -10.68 -22.96 0.37
C ARG A 109 -9.86 -21.70 0.64
N LEU A 110 -8.68 -21.88 1.25
CA LEU A 110 -7.74 -20.78 1.46
C LEU A 110 -7.22 -20.27 0.13
N VAL A 111 -7.37 -18.96 -0.10
CA VAL A 111 -6.83 -18.29 -1.29
C VAL A 111 -5.33 -18.36 -1.37
N SER A 112 -4.82 -18.40 -2.60
CA SER A 112 -3.39 -18.24 -2.84
C SER A 112 -3.02 -16.78 -2.68
N ARG A 113 -1.94 -16.50 -1.92
CA ARG A 113 -1.50 -15.14 -1.58
C ARG A 113 -0.21 -14.79 -2.30
N ILE A 114 0.10 -13.50 -2.39
CA ILE A 114 1.37 -13.00 -2.91
C ILE A 114 2.18 -12.40 -1.76
N GLY A 115 3.40 -12.90 -1.59
CA GLY A 115 4.40 -12.32 -0.70
C GLY A 115 5.20 -11.26 -1.46
N VAL A 116 5.52 -10.13 -0.82
CA VAL A 116 6.26 -9.04 -1.49
C VAL A 116 7.43 -8.59 -0.62
N GLY A 117 8.58 -8.34 -1.24
CA GLY A 117 9.73 -7.68 -0.64
C GLY A 117 10.13 -6.44 -1.41
N ILE A 118 10.33 -5.31 -0.71
CA ILE A 118 10.73 -4.04 -1.33
C ILE A 118 11.94 -3.46 -0.61
N ASN A 119 12.95 -3.03 -1.36
CA ASN A 119 14.14 -2.41 -0.79
C ASN A 119 14.81 -1.46 -1.79
N CYS A 120 15.43 -0.40 -1.26
CA CYS A 120 16.16 0.57 -2.06
C CYS A 120 17.67 0.32 -1.96
N GLY A 121 18.40 0.50 -3.04
CA GLY A 121 19.86 0.45 -3.02
C GLY A 121 20.52 0.72 -4.36
N LYS A 122 21.85 0.80 -4.32
CA LYS A 122 22.67 1.02 -5.52
C LYS A 122 22.73 -0.25 -6.36
N VAL A 123 22.59 -0.06 -7.66
CA VAL A 123 22.71 -1.09 -8.68
C VAL A 123 23.60 -0.62 -9.83
N ILE A 124 24.18 -1.58 -10.54
CA ILE A 124 24.93 -1.36 -11.76
C ILE A 124 24.05 -1.77 -12.93
N LYS A 125 23.86 -0.85 -13.87
CA LYS A 125 23.24 -1.11 -15.17
C LYS A 125 24.34 -1.21 -16.22
N ASP A 126 24.47 -2.36 -16.85
CA ASP A 126 25.53 -2.61 -17.83
C ASP A 126 25.14 -3.70 -18.85
N VAL A 127 25.61 -3.55 -20.10
CA VAL A 127 25.50 -4.61 -21.11
C VAL A 127 26.75 -5.47 -21.04
N ARG A 128 26.62 -6.70 -20.55
CA ARG A 128 27.77 -7.62 -20.45
C ARG A 128 28.15 -8.15 -21.84
N PRO A 129 29.44 -8.19 -22.21
CA PRO A 129 29.87 -8.63 -23.54
C PRO A 129 29.39 -10.04 -23.93
N TRP A 130 29.25 -10.96 -22.97
CA TRP A 130 28.76 -12.31 -23.24
C TRP A 130 27.25 -12.37 -23.51
N ARG A 131 26.45 -11.44 -22.95
CA ARG A 131 24.99 -11.36 -23.23
C ARG A 131 24.75 -10.95 -24.67
N VAL A 132 25.56 -10.04 -25.20
CA VAL A 132 25.54 -9.66 -26.62
C VAL A 132 25.77 -10.87 -27.53
N LYS A 133 26.71 -11.76 -27.16
CA LYS A 133 27.01 -12.98 -27.94
C LYS A 133 25.84 -13.97 -28.03
N ILE A 134 24.89 -13.90 -27.10
CA ILE A 134 23.68 -14.74 -27.08
C ILE A 134 22.41 -13.97 -27.51
N GLY A 135 22.58 -12.83 -28.17
CA GLY A 135 21.47 -12.02 -28.69
C GLY A 135 20.74 -11.17 -27.65
N LYS A 136 21.27 -11.04 -26.43
CA LYS A 136 20.70 -10.23 -25.34
C LYS A 136 21.50 -8.93 -25.16
N ALA A 137 21.27 -7.98 -26.06
CA ALA A 137 22.01 -6.72 -26.11
C ALA A 137 21.46 -5.64 -25.15
N GLU A 138 20.35 -5.90 -24.47
CA GLU A 138 19.79 -5.01 -23.46
C GLU A 138 20.69 -4.92 -22.21
N PRO A 139 20.71 -3.79 -21.48
CA PRO A 139 21.38 -3.70 -20.18
C PRO A 139 20.80 -4.69 -19.18
N ASN A 140 21.64 -5.27 -18.33
CA ASN A 140 21.21 -6.05 -17.17
C ASN A 140 21.49 -5.26 -15.89
N ILE A 141 20.69 -5.50 -14.85
CA ILE A 141 20.86 -4.86 -13.54
C ILE A 141 21.48 -5.87 -12.57
N GLU A 142 22.56 -5.46 -11.91
CA GLU A 142 23.25 -6.27 -10.91
C GLU A 142 23.54 -5.45 -9.65
N GLY A 143 23.45 -6.06 -8.48
CA GLY A 143 23.80 -5.38 -7.24
C GLY A 143 23.45 -6.16 -5.99
N TYR A 144 24.14 -5.87 -4.90
CA TYR A 144 23.87 -6.43 -3.58
C TYR A 144 22.41 -6.18 -3.14
N ALA A 145 21.88 -5.00 -3.46
CA ALA A 145 20.53 -4.60 -3.10
C ALA A 145 19.47 -5.58 -3.63
N ILE A 146 19.66 -6.16 -4.81
CA ILE A 146 18.74 -7.13 -5.44
C ILE A 146 18.67 -8.41 -4.61
N ASN A 147 19.84 -8.97 -4.27
CA ASN A 147 19.92 -10.17 -3.44
C ASN A 147 19.31 -9.95 -2.06
N LEU A 148 19.54 -8.77 -1.48
CA LEU A 148 18.93 -8.39 -0.22
C LEU A 148 17.40 -8.28 -0.34
N THR A 149 16.87 -7.66 -1.39
CA THR A 149 15.42 -7.57 -1.62
C THR A 149 14.79 -8.95 -1.71
N LYS A 150 15.39 -9.90 -2.44
CA LYS A 150 14.90 -11.28 -2.53
C LYS A 150 14.86 -11.98 -1.17
N ARG A 151 15.80 -11.68 -0.28
CA ARG A 151 15.78 -12.19 1.11
C ARG A 151 14.70 -11.53 1.95
N ILE A 152 14.49 -10.22 1.76
CA ILE A 152 13.39 -9.49 2.41
C ILE A 152 12.03 -10.05 1.96
N GLU A 153 11.85 -10.32 0.66
CA GLU A 153 10.65 -10.97 0.13
C GLU A 153 10.37 -12.27 0.85
N SER A 154 11.38 -13.14 1.04
CA SER A 154 11.15 -14.43 1.69
C SER A 154 10.61 -14.34 3.13
N ALA A 155 10.79 -13.19 3.79
CA ALA A 155 10.24 -12.92 5.12
C ALA A 155 8.72 -12.61 5.10
N SER A 156 8.14 -12.37 3.92
CA SER A 156 6.70 -12.13 3.73
C SER A 156 5.84 -13.31 4.19
N ARG A 157 6.41 -14.52 4.16
CA ARG A 157 5.78 -15.75 4.62
C ARG A 157 5.47 -15.76 6.11
N GLU A 158 6.18 -14.95 6.89
CA GLU A 158 5.95 -14.75 8.33
C GLU A 158 5.18 -13.45 8.62
N GLY A 159 4.73 -12.75 7.58
CA GLY A 159 3.89 -11.55 7.69
C GLY A 159 2.43 -11.92 7.92
N ASN A 160 1.73 -11.07 8.68
CA ASN A 160 0.33 -11.33 9.10
C ASN A 160 -0.63 -10.20 8.72
N VAL A 161 -0.14 -9.09 8.16
CA VAL A 161 -0.95 -7.90 7.87
C VAL A 161 -1.05 -7.69 6.36
N TYR A 162 -0.02 -7.13 5.73
CA TYR A 162 0.03 -6.97 4.26
C TYR A 162 0.89 -8.05 3.60
N GLN A 163 1.78 -8.73 4.35
CA GLN A 163 2.83 -9.58 3.76
C GLN A 163 3.69 -8.84 2.72
N ILE A 164 3.79 -7.52 2.88
CA ILE A 164 4.72 -6.65 2.15
C ILE A 164 5.83 -6.30 3.13
N MET A 165 7.01 -6.88 2.92
CA MET A 165 8.18 -6.66 3.75
C MET A 165 9.08 -5.62 3.12
N VAL A 166 9.64 -4.73 3.94
CA VAL A 166 10.53 -3.67 3.47
C VAL A 166 11.87 -3.67 4.19
N GLY A 167 12.90 -3.31 3.43
CA GLY A 167 14.24 -3.09 3.96
C GLY A 167 14.38 -1.78 4.72
N ALA A 168 15.41 -1.69 5.56
CA ALA A 168 15.71 -0.51 6.35
C ALA A 168 15.95 0.76 5.52
N SER A 169 16.42 0.63 4.27
CA SER A 169 16.63 1.78 3.39
C SER A 169 15.30 2.44 3.01
N LEU A 170 14.32 1.64 2.56
CA LEU A 170 12.97 2.12 2.23
C LEU A 170 12.28 2.66 3.48
N TYR A 171 12.29 1.91 4.59
CA TYR A 171 11.69 2.34 5.86
C TYR A 171 12.16 3.74 6.27
N LYS A 172 13.49 3.96 6.30
CA LYS A 172 14.07 5.26 6.68
C LYS A 172 13.61 6.40 5.76
N ARG A 173 13.40 6.14 4.47
CA ARG A 173 12.96 7.15 3.49
C ARG A 173 11.49 7.49 3.70
N CYS A 174 10.65 6.49 3.94
CA CYS A 174 9.26 6.72 4.32
C CYS A 174 9.11 7.49 5.65
N GLN A 175 10.00 7.28 6.63
CA GLN A 175 9.98 8.07 7.87
C GLN A 175 10.39 9.54 7.66
N GLN A 176 11.16 9.82 6.61
CA GLN A 176 11.59 11.17 6.24
C GLN A 176 10.57 11.89 5.36
N ASN A 177 9.70 11.15 4.68
CA ASN A 177 8.67 11.68 3.79
C ASN A 177 7.27 11.25 4.26
N SER A 178 6.61 12.13 5.02
CA SER A 178 5.26 11.90 5.55
C SER A 178 4.17 11.80 4.47
N GLN A 179 4.44 12.17 3.22
CA GLN A 179 3.44 12.18 2.14
C GLN A 179 3.10 10.78 1.63
N LEU A 180 3.91 9.76 1.95
CA LEU A 180 3.71 8.39 1.46
C LEU A 180 2.61 7.61 2.21
N ASN A 181 2.04 8.16 3.30
CA ASN A 181 0.91 7.60 4.06
C ASN A 181 1.03 6.08 4.33
N VAL A 182 2.21 5.65 4.75
CA VAL A 182 2.54 4.26 5.03
C VAL A 182 3.00 4.09 6.47
N ALA A 183 2.51 3.04 7.14
CA ALA A 183 2.93 2.63 8.47
C ALA A 183 3.59 1.26 8.43
N PHE A 184 4.44 0.99 9.43
CA PHE A 184 5.23 -0.23 9.50
C PHE A 184 5.15 -0.87 10.87
N SER A 185 5.38 -2.18 10.92
CA SER A 185 5.55 -2.95 12.16
C SER A 185 6.83 -2.56 12.91
N ASN A 186 6.97 -3.08 14.13
CA ASN A 186 8.28 -3.15 14.77
C ASN A 186 9.27 -3.99 13.90
N PRO A 187 10.58 -3.68 13.93
CA PRO A 187 11.56 -4.39 13.12
C PRO A 187 11.69 -5.86 13.54
N LYS A 188 11.61 -6.76 12.56
CA LYS A 188 12.07 -8.16 12.68
C LYS A 188 13.54 -8.22 12.28
N SER A 189 14.41 -8.63 13.20
CA SER A 189 15.85 -8.75 12.94
C SER A 189 16.19 -10.14 12.40
N LEU A 190 16.38 -10.26 11.09
CA LEU A 190 16.55 -11.54 10.41
C LEU A 190 18.01 -11.84 10.08
N VAL A 191 18.40 -13.11 10.20
CA VAL A 191 19.70 -13.62 9.75
C VAL A 191 19.50 -14.25 8.39
N PHE A 192 20.11 -13.68 7.36
CA PHE A 192 20.07 -14.25 6.01
C PHE A 192 21.36 -14.99 5.70
N LYS A 193 21.23 -16.14 5.05
CA LYS A 193 22.38 -16.94 4.59
C LYS A 193 23.30 -16.09 3.72
N GLY A 194 24.58 -16.05 4.07
CA GLY A 194 25.61 -15.27 3.37
C GLY A 194 25.79 -13.83 3.84
N LEU A 195 25.01 -13.38 4.84
CA LEU A 195 25.17 -12.05 5.46
C LEU A 195 25.65 -12.21 6.90
N GLY A 196 26.75 -11.55 7.25
CA GLY A 196 27.37 -11.65 8.58
C GLY A 196 26.64 -10.86 9.69
N GLN A 197 25.54 -10.18 9.36
CA GLN A 197 24.83 -9.29 10.28
C GLN A 197 23.32 -9.48 10.18
N LYS A 198 22.63 -9.29 11.32
CA LYS A 198 21.17 -9.26 11.37
C LYS A 198 20.67 -8.03 10.62
N ILE A 199 19.68 -8.23 9.75
CA ILE A 199 19.09 -7.15 8.97
C ILE A 199 17.69 -6.88 9.50
N PRO A 200 17.38 -5.62 9.88
CA PRO A 200 16.04 -5.26 10.27
C PRO A 200 15.14 -5.18 9.04
N VAL A 201 14.02 -5.89 9.10
CA VAL A 201 12.97 -5.95 8.09
C VAL A 201 11.66 -5.55 8.75
N TYR A 202 10.83 -4.80 8.04
CA TYR A 202 9.58 -4.24 8.56
C TYR A 202 8.43 -4.70 7.70
N GLU A 203 7.30 -5.06 8.28
CA GLU A 203 6.08 -5.32 7.52
C GLU A 203 5.30 -4.01 7.34
N VAL A 204 4.72 -3.77 6.17
CA VAL A 204 3.73 -2.70 5.98
C VAL A 204 2.48 -3.05 6.78
N THR A 205 2.05 -2.15 7.66
CA THR A 205 0.86 -2.35 8.51
C THR A 205 -0.33 -1.50 8.09
N SER A 206 -0.08 -0.44 7.32
CA SER A 206 -1.12 0.39 6.69
C SER A 206 -0.51 1.10 5.49
N PHE A 207 -1.24 1.16 4.38
CA PHE A 207 -0.90 1.98 3.22
C PHE A 207 -2.17 2.62 2.67
N VAL A 208 -2.27 3.95 2.80
CA VAL A 208 -3.46 4.72 2.37
C VAL A 208 -3.13 5.50 1.12
N ASN A 209 -3.67 5.06 -0.01
CA ASN A 209 -3.47 5.75 -1.27
C ASN A 209 -4.73 5.65 -2.15
N PHE A 210 -5.15 6.77 -2.73
CA PHE A 210 -6.36 6.85 -3.57
C PHE A 210 -6.15 6.25 -4.97
N GLU A 211 -4.90 6.14 -5.41
CA GLU A 211 -4.56 5.68 -6.75
C GLU A 211 -4.53 4.17 -6.87
N ILE A 212 -4.66 3.42 -5.76
CA ILE A 212 -4.65 1.95 -5.82
C ILE A 212 -5.71 1.47 -6.80
N ILE A 213 -6.98 1.86 -6.61
CA ILE A 213 -8.11 1.46 -7.47
C ILE A 213 -8.17 2.32 -8.73
N SER A 214 -8.05 3.64 -8.60
CA SER A 214 -8.32 4.57 -9.72
C SER A 214 -7.30 4.46 -10.87
N SER A 215 -6.17 3.79 -10.64
CA SER A 215 -5.17 3.50 -11.67
C SER A 215 -4.95 1.99 -11.87
N MET A 216 -5.92 1.15 -11.51
CA MET A 216 -5.97 -0.25 -11.96
C MET A 216 -6.26 -0.32 -13.45
N PRO A 217 -5.82 -1.38 -14.16
CA PRO A 217 -6.32 -1.67 -15.50
C PRO A 217 -7.85 -1.78 -15.49
N VAL A 218 -8.51 -1.38 -16.60
CA VAL A 218 -9.98 -1.33 -16.70
C VAL A 218 -10.61 -2.70 -16.45
N SER A 219 -9.99 -3.78 -16.93
CA SER A 219 -10.39 -5.17 -16.71
C SER A 219 -10.52 -5.55 -15.23
N PHE A 220 -9.74 -4.92 -14.35
CA PHE A 220 -9.76 -5.15 -12.91
C PHE A 220 -10.60 -4.12 -12.16
N GLN A 221 -11.05 -3.03 -12.78
CA GLN A 221 -11.88 -2.04 -12.11
C GLN A 221 -13.34 -2.50 -12.00
N GLU A 222 -13.84 -3.22 -13.01
CA GLU A 222 -15.21 -3.70 -13.04
C GLU A 222 -15.47 -4.74 -11.94
N GLY A 223 -16.48 -4.49 -11.10
CA GLY A 223 -16.85 -5.39 -10.00
C GLY A 223 -15.85 -5.47 -8.85
N LEU A 224 -14.77 -4.65 -8.85
CA LEU A 224 -13.69 -4.77 -7.87
C LEU A 224 -14.16 -4.46 -6.45
N VAL A 225 -15.03 -3.47 -6.30
CA VAL A 225 -15.56 -3.07 -5.00
C VAL A 225 -16.38 -4.20 -4.42
N GLU A 226 -17.25 -4.80 -5.22
CA GLU A 226 -18.09 -5.94 -4.85
C GLU A 226 -17.25 -7.17 -4.46
N LYS A 227 -16.17 -7.46 -5.21
CA LYS A 227 -15.22 -8.53 -4.89
C LYS A 227 -14.48 -8.27 -3.57
N MET A 228 -14.02 -7.03 -3.34
CA MET A 228 -13.40 -6.65 -2.06
C MET A 228 -14.39 -6.77 -0.90
N GLU A 229 -15.63 -6.31 -1.09
CA GLU A 229 -16.68 -6.43 -0.08
C GLU A 229 -16.99 -7.89 0.27
N SER A 230 -17.03 -8.78 -0.72
CA SER A 230 -17.16 -10.23 -0.46
C SER A 230 -15.97 -10.74 0.36
N THR A 231 -14.76 -10.37 -0.04
CA THR A 231 -13.52 -10.85 0.59
C THR A 231 -13.40 -10.44 2.06
N VAL A 232 -13.85 -9.24 2.43
CA VAL A 232 -13.81 -8.79 3.83
C VAL A 232 -14.89 -9.41 4.71
N ARG A 233 -15.94 -10.00 4.11
CA ARG A 233 -17.02 -10.72 4.79
C ARG A 233 -16.75 -12.22 4.94
N ASP A 234 -15.72 -12.75 4.27
CA ASP A 234 -15.35 -14.15 4.36
C ASP A 234 -14.81 -14.52 5.76
N ALA A 235 -14.80 -15.82 6.08
CA ALA A 235 -14.39 -16.33 7.40
C ALA A 235 -12.92 -16.01 7.75
N MET A 236 -12.08 -15.71 6.77
CA MET A 236 -10.67 -15.37 6.93
C MET A 236 -10.32 -14.13 6.10
N PRO A 237 -10.79 -12.94 6.50
CA PRO A 237 -10.62 -11.75 5.70
C PRO A 237 -9.17 -11.29 5.72
N GLU A 238 -8.72 -10.71 4.61
CA GLU A 238 -7.43 -10.04 4.51
C GLU A 238 -7.54 -8.63 5.14
N PRO A 239 -6.98 -8.35 6.33
CA PRO A 239 -7.29 -7.12 7.07
C PRO A 239 -6.92 -5.84 6.32
N TRP A 240 -5.90 -5.91 5.47
CA TRP A 240 -5.46 -4.78 4.66
C TRP A 240 -6.46 -4.35 3.58
N VAL A 241 -7.35 -5.24 3.14
CA VAL A 241 -8.38 -4.94 2.12
C VAL A 241 -9.39 -3.94 2.67
N PHE A 242 -9.70 -3.97 3.97
CA PHE A 242 -10.58 -2.99 4.61
C PHE A 242 -10.10 -1.56 4.39
N ILE A 243 -8.79 -1.29 4.50
CA ILE A 243 -8.23 0.05 4.30
C ILE A 243 -8.45 0.53 2.87
N VAL A 244 -8.24 -0.35 1.89
CA VAL A 244 -8.42 -0.03 0.46
C VAL A 244 -9.90 0.18 0.12
N LEU A 245 -10.78 -0.70 0.62
CA LEU A 245 -12.23 -0.62 0.43
C LEU A 245 -12.82 0.65 1.04
N LEU A 246 -12.48 0.95 2.30
CA LEU A 246 -12.92 2.18 2.96
C LEU A 246 -12.45 3.43 2.22
N ARG A 247 -11.23 3.41 1.69
CA ARG A 247 -10.72 4.52 0.87
C ARG A 247 -11.51 4.69 -0.42
N SER A 248 -11.94 3.58 -1.04
CA SER A 248 -12.83 3.59 -2.21
C SER A 248 -14.15 4.28 -1.90
N TYR A 249 -14.80 3.92 -0.79
CA TYR A 249 -16.08 4.54 -0.40
C TYR A 249 -15.96 6.03 -0.13
N ILE A 250 -14.87 6.49 0.50
CA ILE A 250 -14.62 7.94 0.66
C ILE A 250 -14.55 8.61 -0.72
N SER A 251 -13.90 7.99 -1.70
CA SER A 251 -13.86 8.53 -3.07
C SER A 251 -15.24 8.59 -3.70
N MET A 252 -16.06 7.54 -3.52
CA MET A 252 -17.44 7.48 -4.03
C MET A 252 -18.34 8.54 -3.39
N LEU A 253 -18.23 8.76 -2.08
CA LEU A 253 -18.96 9.80 -1.34
C LEU A 253 -18.64 11.20 -1.89
N ASN A 254 -17.37 11.48 -2.17
CA ASN A 254 -16.96 12.76 -2.75
C ASN A 254 -17.48 12.96 -4.19
N SER A 255 -17.77 11.87 -4.91
CA SER A 255 -18.33 11.90 -6.26
C SER A 255 -19.86 11.97 -6.31
N ASN A 256 -20.56 12.03 -5.16
CA ASN A 256 -22.03 12.11 -5.02
C ASN A 256 -22.82 10.98 -5.73
N ASN A 257 -22.18 9.86 -6.04
CA ASN A 257 -22.71 8.93 -7.04
C ASN A 257 -23.64 7.82 -6.52
N GLN A 258 -23.80 7.64 -5.21
CA GLN A 258 -24.65 6.55 -4.68
C GLN A 258 -25.26 6.89 -3.31
N GLU A 259 -26.54 6.55 -3.15
CA GLU A 259 -27.29 6.64 -1.89
C GLU A 259 -26.76 5.59 -0.89
N GLU A 260 -26.67 5.94 0.40
CA GLU A 260 -26.30 5.04 1.51
C GLU A 260 -24.85 4.47 1.56
N VAL A 261 -23.93 4.94 0.70
CA VAL A 261 -22.52 4.51 0.76
C VAL A 261 -21.86 4.80 2.10
N ASP A 262 -22.28 5.86 2.79
CA ASP A 262 -21.76 6.24 4.10
C ASP A 262 -22.16 5.26 5.21
N LEU A 263 -23.36 4.69 5.15
CA LEU A 263 -23.80 3.63 6.05
C LEU A 263 -22.97 2.35 5.84
N LYS A 264 -22.77 1.95 4.58
CA LYS A 264 -21.89 0.80 4.25
C LYS A 264 -20.45 1.03 4.71
N ALA A 265 -19.91 2.23 4.46
CA ALA A 265 -18.56 2.58 4.88
C ALA A 265 -18.40 2.58 6.40
N LEU A 266 -19.43 3.01 7.14
CA LEU A 266 -19.44 2.94 8.60
C LEU A 266 -19.43 1.50 9.10
N GLU A 267 -20.26 0.61 8.53
CA GLU A 267 -20.30 -0.81 8.87
C GLU A 267 -18.95 -1.49 8.63
N ILE A 268 -18.39 -1.34 7.43
CA ILE A 268 -17.06 -1.88 7.08
C ILE A 268 -15.99 -1.29 8.00
N GLY A 269 -16.09 -0.02 8.37
CA GLY A 269 -15.15 0.64 9.26
C GLY A 269 -15.20 0.07 10.68
N GLN A 270 -16.39 -0.29 11.17
CA GLN A 270 -16.55 -0.95 12.47
C GLN A 270 -15.98 -2.36 12.46
N GLN A 271 -16.27 -3.15 11.41
CA GLN A 271 -15.66 -4.48 11.23
C GLN A 271 -14.13 -4.39 11.16
N ALA A 272 -13.59 -3.38 10.48
CA ALA A 272 -12.15 -3.16 10.41
C ALA A 272 -11.52 -2.94 11.81
N LEU A 273 -12.21 -2.31 12.76
CA LEU A 273 -11.69 -2.12 14.12
C LEU A 273 -11.52 -3.43 14.91
N GLU A 274 -12.24 -4.49 14.51
CA GLU A 274 -12.17 -5.80 15.15
C GLU A 274 -10.97 -6.62 14.65
N VAL A 275 -10.64 -6.50 13.35
CA VAL A 275 -9.65 -7.37 12.69
C VAL A 275 -8.34 -6.68 12.32
N VAL A 276 -8.34 -5.36 12.12
CA VAL A 276 -7.14 -4.60 11.74
C VAL A 276 -6.33 -4.26 12.98
N GLU A 277 -5.08 -4.71 13.02
CA GLU A 277 -4.16 -4.41 14.12
C GLU A 277 -3.78 -2.91 14.17
N TYR A 278 -3.51 -2.30 13.03
CA TYR A 278 -3.19 -0.87 12.92
C TYR A 278 -4.44 0.01 12.83
N LYS A 279 -5.00 0.37 13.98
CA LYS A 279 -6.27 1.13 14.10
C LYS A 279 -6.23 2.65 13.82
N PRO A 280 -5.10 3.40 13.92
CA PRO A 280 -5.13 4.87 13.74
C PRO A 280 -5.77 5.33 12.43
N VAL A 281 -5.53 4.60 11.34
CA VAL A 281 -6.10 4.88 10.02
C VAL A 281 -7.62 4.67 9.99
N ILE A 282 -8.10 3.59 10.61
CA ILE A 282 -9.53 3.25 10.66
C ILE A 282 -10.28 4.30 11.46
N TYR A 283 -9.76 4.70 12.62
CA TYR A 283 -10.34 5.78 13.41
C TYR A 283 -10.37 7.11 12.64
N ASN A 284 -9.31 7.46 11.92
CA ASN A 284 -9.30 8.68 11.12
C ASN A 284 -10.34 8.64 9.98
N ILE A 285 -10.55 7.47 9.36
CA ILE A 285 -11.59 7.27 8.34
C ILE A 285 -12.99 7.38 8.95
N LEU A 286 -13.26 6.72 10.08
CA LEU A 286 -14.54 6.78 10.77
C LEU A 286 -14.87 8.20 11.23
N GLY A 287 -13.88 8.93 11.76
CA GLY A 287 -14.03 10.35 12.10
C GLY A 287 -14.39 11.19 10.87
N TRP A 288 -13.74 10.94 9.72
CA TRP A 288 -14.07 11.60 8.47
C TRP A 288 -15.51 11.29 8.01
N LEU A 289 -15.95 10.03 8.10
CA LEU A 289 -17.31 9.62 7.75
C LEU A 289 -18.35 10.32 8.63
N HIS A 290 -18.14 10.41 9.95
CA HIS A 290 -19.03 11.16 10.84
C HIS A 290 -18.97 12.68 10.64
N THR A 291 -17.92 13.21 10.00
CA THR A 291 -17.84 14.63 9.64
C THR A 291 -18.68 14.95 8.41
N HIS A 292 -18.55 14.12 7.37
CA HIS A 292 -19.00 14.43 6.01
C HIS A 292 -20.12 13.53 5.46
N GLY A 293 -20.36 12.36 6.04
CA GLY A 293 -21.38 11.41 5.61
C GLY A 293 -22.79 11.96 5.88
N LYS A 294 -23.66 11.92 4.87
CA LYS A 294 -24.99 12.54 4.90
C LYS A 294 -25.92 11.92 5.97
N ASN A 295 -25.92 10.59 6.08
CA ASN A 295 -26.79 9.80 6.93
C ASN A 295 -26.16 9.51 8.30
N VAL A 296 -24.82 9.57 8.40
CA VAL A 296 -24.07 9.23 9.62
C VAL A 296 -23.46 10.45 10.32
N ARG A 297 -23.72 11.68 9.84
CA ARG A 297 -23.10 12.91 10.36
C ARG A 297 -23.34 13.05 11.87
N ASN A 298 -22.25 13.12 12.63
CA ASN A 298 -22.26 13.33 14.08
C ASN A 298 -20.90 13.91 14.50
N LEU A 299 -20.85 15.21 14.82
CA LEU A 299 -19.59 15.90 15.07
C LEU A 299 -18.92 15.46 16.38
N GLU A 300 -19.71 15.09 17.40
CA GLU A 300 -19.17 14.54 18.64
C GLU A 300 -18.48 13.20 18.43
N MET A 301 -19.08 12.30 17.65
CA MET A 301 -18.47 11.03 17.27
C MET A 301 -17.25 11.23 16.37
N ALA A 302 -17.31 12.19 15.44
CA ALA A 302 -16.14 12.55 14.63
C ALA A 302 -14.96 12.98 15.50
N PHE A 303 -15.20 13.88 16.46
CA PHE A 303 -14.20 14.31 17.43
C PHE A 303 -13.64 13.12 18.22
N HIS A 304 -14.51 12.25 18.74
CA HIS A 304 -14.10 11.07 19.51
C HIS A 304 -13.16 10.16 18.70
N TYR A 305 -13.51 9.87 17.44
CA TYR A 305 -12.68 9.03 16.59
C TYR A 305 -11.33 9.67 16.24
N PHE A 306 -11.29 10.98 15.98
CA PHE A 306 -10.00 11.65 15.79
C PHE A 306 -9.15 11.61 17.06
N ASP A 307 -9.75 11.75 18.23
CA ASP A 307 -9.05 11.65 19.51
C ASP A 307 -8.50 10.22 19.76
N GLN A 308 -9.27 9.18 19.43
CA GLN A 308 -8.79 7.79 19.47
C GLN A 308 -7.61 7.55 18.50
N SER A 309 -7.68 8.11 17.28
CA SER A 309 -6.56 8.05 16.33
C SER A 309 -5.31 8.70 16.90
N LEU A 310 -5.44 9.88 17.51
CA LEU A 310 -4.33 10.64 18.10
C LEU A 310 -3.79 10.02 19.39
N GLY A 311 -4.63 9.34 20.17
CA GLY A 311 -4.19 8.56 21.33
C GLY A 311 -3.23 7.44 20.97
N LEU A 312 -3.38 6.85 19.78
CA LEU A 312 -2.49 5.83 19.24
C LEU A 312 -1.33 6.41 18.42
N GLN A 313 -1.58 7.49 17.68
CA GLN A 313 -0.59 8.16 16.84
C GLN A 313 -0.66 9.69 17.02
N PRO A 314 0.01 10.25 18.05
CA PRO A 314 -0.08 11.68 18.37
C PRO A 314 0.43 12.63 17.28
N LYS A 315 1.19 12.09 16.31
CA LYS A 315 1.74 12.84 15.17
C LYS A 315 0.98 12.61 13.86
N ASN A 316 -0.21 12.03 13.92
CA ASN A 316 -1.05 11.86 12.74
C ASN A 316 -1.57 13.23 12.27
N GLU A 317 -0.88 13.82 11.30
CA GLU A 317 -1.18 15.15 10.75
C GLU A 317 -2.62 15.26 10.21
N ALA A 318 -3.12 14.21 9.56
CA ALA A 318 -4.50 14.18 9.06
C ALA A 318 -5.52 14.22 10.19
N ALA A 319 -5.33 13.40 11.24
CA ALA A 319 -6.23 13.38 12.39
C ALA A 319 -6.17 14.68 13.20
N LEU A 320 -4.98 15.27 13.39
CA LEU A 320 -4.82 16.58 14.04
C LEU A 320 -5.60 17.66 13.29
N LEU A 321 -5.42 17.72 11.97
CA LEU A 321 -6.08 18.71 11.12
C LEU A 321 -7.61 18.54 11.13
N ASN A 322 -8.10 17.31 11.01
CA ASN A 322 -9.53 17.05 11.03
C ASN A 322 -10.15 17.35 12.40
N ARG A 323 -9.48 17.00 13.51
CA ARG A 323 -9.92 17.37 14.87
C ARG A 323 -10.03 18.89 15.04
N ALA A 324 -9.03 19.65 14.56
CA ALA A 324 -9.05 21.11 14.63
C ALA A 324 -10.22 21.71 13.84
N ARG A 325 -10.53 21.17 12.65
CA ARG A 325 -11.69 21.59 11.84
C ARG A 325 -13.01 21.28 12.52
N ILE A 326 -13.15 20.10 13.14
CA ILE A 326 -14.35 19.74 13.90
C ILE A 326 -14.58 20.71 15.06
N LEU A 327 -13.54 21.09 15.80
CA LEU A 327 -13.66 22.08 16.87
C LEU A 327 -14.17 23.43 16.36
N GLU A 328 -13.74 23.88 15.17
CA GLU A 328 -14.30 25.06 14.53
C GLU A 328 -15.77 24.88 14.17
N GLU A 329 -16.15 23.76 13.54
CA GLU A 329 -17.54 23.46 13.16
C GLU A 329 -18.48 23.38 14.36
N MET A 330 -17.97 22.94 15.52
CA MET A 330 -18.69 22.90 16.80
C MET A 330 -18.75 24.27 17.51
N GLY A 331 -18.13 25.31 16.95
CA GLY A 331 -18.10 26.66 17.55
C GLY A 331 -17.13 26.81 18.72
N GLN A 332 -16.23 25.85 18.94
CA GLN A 332 -15.24 25.86 20.02
C GLN A 332 -13.95 26.56 19.58
N SER A 333 -14.06 27.85 19.24
CA SER A 333 -12.97 28.63 18.60
C SER A 333 -11.65 28.64 19.37
N ASP A 334 -11.69 28.74 20.71
CA ASP A 334 -10.47 28.74 21.53
C ASP A 334 -9.74 27.39 21.47
N LEU A 335 -10.50 26.28 21.55
CA LEU A 335 -9.95 24.93 21.45
C LEU A 335 -9.43 24.65 20.04
N ALA A 336 -10.15 25.10 19.00
CA ALA A 336 -9.70 24.99 17.62
C ALA A 336 -8.37 25.74 17.40
N ARG A 337 -8.25 26.97 17.91
CA ARG A 337 -7.00 27.75 17.86
C ARG A 337 -5.85 27.00 18.50
N HIS A 338 -6.06 26.41 19.68
CA HIS A 338 -5.04 25.60 20.34
C HIS A 338 -4.66 24.35 19.51
N ALA A 339 -5.63 23.65 18.94
CA ALA A 339 -5.37 22.49 18.07
C ALA A 339 -4.53 22.87 16.83
N TYR A 340 -4.80 24.02 16.21
CA TYR A 340 -3.96 24.50 15.10
C TYR A 340 -2.55 24.90 15.55
N GLN A 341 -2.37 25.44 16.75
CA GLN A 341 -1.03 25.70 17.32
C GLN A 341 -0.26 24.40 17.55
N GLU A 342 -0.93 23.34 18.00
CA GLU A 342 -0.33 22.01 18.16
C GLU A 342 0.18 21.45 16.82
N ILE A 343 -0.59 21.60 15.75
CA ILE A 343 -0.15 21.22 14.39
C ILE A 343 1.13 21.98 14.01
N LEU A 344 1.18 23.29 14.26
CA LEU A 344 2.37 24.11 13.94
C LEU A 344 3.57 23.81 14.82
N PHE A 345 3.36 23.32 16.04
CA PHE A 345 4.44 22.84 16.89
C PHE A 345 5.13 21.61 16.27
N GLN A 346 4.35 20.70 15.67
CA GLN A 346 4.87 19.50 15.01
C GLN A 346 5.40 19.80 13.60
N ASN A 347 4.65 20.57 12.81
CA ASN A 347 4.99 20.99 11.45
C ASN A 347 4.83 22.51 11.32
N ARG A 348 5.93 23.24 11.54
CA ARG A 348 5.94 24.72 11.50
C ARG A 348 5.49 25.31 10.15
N GLN A 349 5.57 24.53 9.07
CA GLN A 349 5.22 24.97 7.72
C GLN A 349 3.86 24.46 7.25
N HIS A 350 3.04 23.87 8.14
CA HIS A 350 1.74 23.35 7.75
C HIS A 350 0.84 24.47 7.20
N PRO A 351 0.45 24.44 5.90
CA PRO A 351 -0.16 25.60 5.23
C PRO A 351 -1.52 25.96 5.81
N VAL A 352 -2.39 24.96 6.04
CA VAL A 352 -3.75 25.20 6.57
C VAL A 352 -3.71 25.76 7.99
N ALA A 353 -2.91 25.17 8.89
CA ALA A 353 -2.79 25.64 10.26
C ALA A 353 -2.21 27.07 10.35
N ARG A 354 -1.21 27.41 9.52
CA ARG A 354 -0.66 28.78 9.48
C ARG A 354 -1.73 29.80 9.08
N ARG A 355 -2.50 29.49 8.03
CA ARG A 355 -3.60 30.35 7.58
C ARG A 355 -4.65 30.53 8.67
N LYS A 356 -5.07 29.43 9.30
CA LYS A 356 -6.08 29.44 10.37
C LYS A 356 -5.66 30.25 11.60
N ILE A 357 -4.41 30.14 12.04
CA ILE A 357 -3.90 30.95 13.16
C ILE A 357 -3.87 32.44 12.81
N ALA A 358 -3.52 32.80 11.56
CA ALA A 358 -3.56 34.20 11.12
C ALA A 358 -5.01 34.75 11.11
N GLU A 359 -5.98 33.95 10.67
CA GLU A 359 -7.42 34.29 10.73
C GLU A 359 -7.84 34.61 12.18
N PHE A 360 -7.50 33.74 13.15
CA PHE A 360 -7.79 33.97 14.57
C PHE A 360 -7.12 35.22 15.16
N GLN A 361 -5.93 35.59 14.69
CA GLN A 361 -5.22 36.80 15.15
C GLN A 361 -5.84 38.09 14.57
N SER A 362 -6.39 38.03 13.35
CA SER A 362 -7.03 39.18 12.70
C SER A 362 -8.44 39.49 13.21
N ALA A 363 -9.07 38.54 13.89
CA ALA A 363 -10.41 38.66 14.46
C ALA A 363 -10.43 39.16 15.92
N GLN A 364 -9.25 39.38 16.51
CA GLN A 364 -9.05 39.98 17.84
C GLN A 364 -8.67 41.46 17.68
#